data_AF-A0AAU7Y0W6-F1
#
_entry.id   AF-A0AAU7Y0W6-F1
#
_cell.length_a   1.000
_cell.length_b   1.000
_cell.length_c   1.000
_cell.angle_alpha   90.00
_cell.angle_beta   90.00
_cell.angle_gamma   90.00
#
_symmetry.space_group_name_H-M   'P 1'
#
loop_
_entity.id
_entity.type
_entity.pdbx_description
1 polymer ?
#
loop_
_entity_poly.entity_id
_entity_poly.type
_entity_poly.pdbx_seq_one_letter_code
_entity_poly.pdbx_strand_id
1 'polypeptide(L)'
;MKNLILLIAIAGAGYYYYTNHYAVATPVAVDSYQALLKKVESAPVTKAEVIFGVNDLSRQLCNGDSTRSSSDCLSKYSNYKEICEGRIFGRAPETYTRKEDVVSTASSYRECVGIR
;
A
#
# COMPACT_ATOMS: atom_id res chain seq x y z
N MET A 1 -19.69 39.01 -2.55
CA MET A 1 -18.97 38.55 -3.77
C MET A 1 -17.51 38.19 -3.52
N LYS A 2 -16.74 39.00 -2.77
CA LYS A 2 -15.32 38.74 -2.47
C LYS A 2 -15.04 37.38 -1.81
N ASN A 3 -15.90 36.94 -0.88
CA ASN A 3 -15.74 35.64 -0.20
C ASN A 3 -16.02 34.44 -1.12
N LEU A 4 -16.85 34.63 -2.15
CA LEU A 4 -17.23 33.56 -3.08
C LEU A 4 -16.09 33.27 -4.08
N ILE A 5 -15.40 34.32 -4.52
CA ILE A 5 -14.20 34.21 -5.37
C ILE A 5 -13.06 33.52 -4.61
N LEU A 6 -12.91 33.82 -3.31
CA LEU A 6 -11.89 33.18 -2.48
C LEU A 6 -12.13 31.67 -2.32
N LEU A 7 -13.38 31.25 -2.13
CA LEU A 7 -13.74 29.84 -2.03
C LEU A 7 -13.51 29.08 -3.33
N ILE A 8 -13.83 29.68 -4.48
CA ILE A 8 -13.57 29.08 -5.80
C ILE A 8 -12.06 28.96 -6.06
N ALA A 9 -11.26 29.94 -5.64
CA ALA A 9 -9.82 29.89 -5.75
C ALA A 9 -9.20 28.78 -4.87
N ILE A 10 -9.69 28.60 -3.65
CA ILE A 10 -9.22 27.53 -2.74
C ILE A 10 -9.65 26.16 -3.26
N ALA A 11 -10.89 26.02 -3.73
CA ALA A 11 -11.39 24.77 -4.30
C ALA A 11 -10.65 24.41 -5.60
N GLY A 12 -10.39 25.40 -6.46
CA GLY A 12 -9.64 25.23 -7.71
C GLY A 12 -8.17 24.90 -7.46
N ALA A 13 -7.52 25.56 -6.49
CA ALA A 13 -6.14 25.25 -6.10
C ALA A 13 -6.03 23.87 -5.45
N GLY A 14 -6.99 23.50 -4.59
CA GLY A 14 -7.07 22.16 -4.00
C GLY A 14 -7.29 21.08 -5.06
N TYR A 15 -8.18 21.31 -6.03
CA TYR A 15 -8.41 20.40 -7.14
C TYR A 15 -7.18 20.29 -8.04
N TYR A 16 -6.56 21.40 -8.44
CA TYR A 16 -5.36 21.41 -9.28
C TYR A 16 -4.17 20.74 -8.60
N TYR A 17 -3.98 20.99 -7.30
CA TYR A 17 -2.95 20.32 -6.50
C TYR A 17 -3.25 18.82 -6.39
N TYR A 18 -4.51 18.45 -6.12
CA TYR A 18 -4.93 17.05 -6.07
C TYR A 18 -4.70 16.33 -7.39
N THR A 19 -5.07 16.94 -8.51
CA THR A 19 -4.89 16.29 -9.82
C THR A 19 -3.43 16.18 -10.23
N ASN A 20 -2.60 17.20 -9.97
CA ASN A 20 -1.21 17.19 -10.40
C ASN A 20 -0.25 16.45 -9.44
N HIS A 21 -0.59 16.36 -8.15
CA HIS A 21 0.24 15.65 -7.16
C HIS A 21 -0.30 14.27 -6.75
N TYR A 22 -1.62 14.03 -6.85
CA TYR A 22 -2.23 12.75 -6.46
C TYR A 22 -2.91 12.02 -7.63
N ALA A 23 -3.25 12.68 -8.74
CA ALA A 23 -3.95 12.05 -9.85
C ALA A 23 -3.08 11.91 -11.11
N VAL A 24 -2.01 11.11 -11.05
CA VAL A 24 -1.38 10.58 -12.28
C VAL A 24 -0.95 9.14 -12.10
N ALA A 25 -1.85 8.24 -12.44
CA ALA A 25 -1.65 7.12 -13.36
C ALA A 25 -2.99 6.42 -13.43
N THR A 26 -3.49 6.14 -14.64
CA THR A 26 -4.61 5.21 -14.86
C THR A 26 -4.57 4.07 -13.84
N PRO A 27 -5.64 3.79 -13.10
CA PRO A 27 -5.63 2.73 -12.10
C PRO A 27 -5.50 1.41 -12.84
N VAL A 28 -4.26 0.98 -13.11
CA VAL A 28 -3.96 -0.43 -13.11
C VAL A 28 -4.26 -0.83 -11.68
N ALA A 29 -5.48 -1.31 -11.46
CA ALA A 29 -5.94 -1.73 -10.15
C ALA A 29 -4.96 -2.79 -9.67
N VAL A 30 -4.24 -2.47 -8.60
CA VAL A 30 -3.39 -3.44 -7.93
C VAL A 30 -4.34 -4.37 -7.18
N ASP A 31 -4.66 -5.50 -7.80
CA ASP A 31 -5.56 -6.53 -7.27
C ASP A 31 -4.81 -7.65 -6.53
N SER A 32 -3.48 -7.66 -6.65
CA SER A 32 -2.60 -8.69 -6.11
C SER A 32 -1.18 -8.14 -5.90
N TYR A 33 -0.41 -8.81 -5.05
CA TYR A 33 1.02 -8.51 -4.90
C TYR A 33 1.80 -8.67 -6.23
N GLN A 34 1.41 -9.61 -7.09
CA GLN A 34 2.06 -9.80 -8.38
C GLN A 34 1.74 -8.65 -9.35
N ALA A 35 0.50 -8.14 -9.36
CA ALA A 35 0.14 -6.95 -10.13
C ALA A 35 0.88 -5.70 -9.62
N LEU A 36 1.09 -5.57 -8.30
CA LEU A 36 1.90 -4.51 -7.70
C LEU A 36 3.34 -4.53 -8.25
N LEU A 37 3.98 -5.71 -8.22
CA LEU A 37 5.36 -5.86 -8.69
C LEU A 37 5.49 -5.60 -10.19
N LYS A 38 4.50 -5.97 -10.98
CA LYS A 38 4.49 -5.66 -12.42
C LYS A 38 4.28 -4.17 -12.67
N LYS A 39 3.45 -3.51 -11.87
CA LYS A 39 3.19 -2.07 -12.01
C LYS A 39 4.45 -1.25 -11.73
N VAL A 40 5.16 -1.54 -10.64
CA VAL A 40 6.37 -0.78 -10.24
C VAL A 40 7.51 -0.84 -11.26
N GLU A 41 7.52 -1.85 -12.14
CA GLU A 41 8.49 -1.95 -13.25
C GLU A 41 8.28 -0.88 -14.35
N SER A 42 7.07 -0.31 -14.45
CA SER A 42 6.70 0.62 -15.53
C SER A 42 6.13 1.95 -15.05
N ALA A 43 5.63 2.01 -13.83
CA ALA A 43 5.06 3.22 -13.24
C ALA A 43 5.25 3.22 -11.71
N PRO A 44 5.38 4.40 -11.07
CA PRO A 44 5.37 4.48 -9.61
C PRO A 44 4.11 3.87 -9.01
N VAL A 45 4.25 3.24 -7.84
CA VAL A 45 3.14 2.70 -7.05
C VAL A 45 2.99 3.47 -5.76
N THR A 46 1.76 3.64 -5.29
CA THR A 46 1.48 4.39 -4.06
C THR A 46 1.72 3.52 -2.83
N LYS A 47 1.97 4.16 -1.69
CA LYS A 47 2.05 3.50 -0.39
C LYS A 47 0.79 2.66 -0.08
N ALA A 48 -0.39 3.16 -0.45
CA ALA A 48 -1.65 2.44 -0.28
C ALA A 48 -1.68 1.12 -1.08
N GLU A 49 -1.21 1.14 -2.32
CA GLU A 49 -1.09 -0.06 -3.16
C GLU A 49 -0.09 -1.06 -2.60
N VAL A 50 1.03 -0.57 -2.05
CA VAL A 50 2.01 -1.42 -1.38
C VAL A 50 1.41 -2.06 -0.13
N ILE A 51 0.73 -1.29 0.73
CA ILE A 51 0.02 -1.81 1.91
C ILE A 51 -0.97 -2.89 1.50
N PHE A 52 -1.78 -2.64 0.46
CA PHE A 52 -2.71 -3.64 -0.06
C PHE A 52 -1.98 -4.92 -0.49
N GLY A 53 -0.94 -4.80 -1.33
CA GLY A 53 -0.20 -5.93 -1.86
C GLY A 53 0.51 -6.76 -0.79
N VAL A 54 1.15 -6.15 0.20
CA VAL A 54 1.83 -6.90 1.28
C VAL A 54 0.84 -7.63 2.18
N ASN A 55 -0.35 -7.06 2.38
CA ASN A 55 -1.42 -7.70 3.12
C ASN A 55 -2.05 -8.87 2.35
N ASP A 56 -2.24 -8.70 1.05
CA ASP A 56 -2.67 -9.77 0.15
C ASP A 56 -1.67 -10.93 0.15
N LEU A 57 -0.38 -10.65 -0.05
CA LEU A 57 0.70 -11.63 0.04
C LEU A 57 0.69 -12.38 1.39
N SER A 58 0.56 -11.65 2.50
CA SER A 58 0.56 -12.23 3.84
C SER A 58 -0.62 -13.19 4.05
N ARG A 59 -1.82 -12.83 3.57
CA ARG A 59 -3.00 -13.71 3.60
C ARG A 59 -2.80 -14.96 2.74
N GLN A 60 -2.27 -14.80 1.53
CA GLN A 60 -2.00 -15.93 0.64
C GLN A 60 -1.00 -16.90 1.25
N LEU A 61 0.06 -16.40 1.88
CA LEU A 61 1.05 -17.24 2.55
C LEU A 61 0.45 -18.00 3.74
N CYS A 62 -0.41 -17.37 4.54
CA CYS A 62 -1.11 -18.08 5.61
C CYS A 62 -2.12 -19.11 5.10
N ASN A 63 -2.80 -18.84 3.98
CA ASN A 63 -3.81 -19.74 3.40
C ASN A 63 -3.20 -20.88 2.56
N GLY A 64 -1.97 -20.72 2.07
CA GLY A 64 -1.25 -21.72 1.27
C GLY A 64 -0.70 -22.87 2.10
N ASP A 65 -0.52 -22.65 3.41
CA ASP A 65 -0.39 -23.73 4.38
C ASP A 65 -1.79 -24.34 4.56
N SER A 66 -1.95 -25.66 4.48
CA SER A 66 -3.26 -26.34 4.58
C SER A 66 -3.45 -27.07 5.92
N THR A 67 -2.66 -26.68 6.92
CA THR A 67 -2.59 -27.33 8.24
C THR A 67 -3.20 -26.46 9.34
N ARG A 68 -3.23 -26.93 10.60
CA ARG A 68 -3.58 -26.07 11.76
C ARG A 68 -2.70 -24.81 11.86
N SER A 69 -1.52 -24.83 11.24
CA SER A 69 -0.63 -23.67 11.10
C SER A 69 -1.32 -22.48 10.44
N SER A 70 -2.25 -22.71 9.52
CA SER A 70 -2.94 -21.65 8.75
C SER A 70 -3.84 -20.78 9.63
N SER A 71 -4.59 -21.39 10.55
CA SER A 71 -5.42 -20.65 11.50
C SER A 71 -4.58 -19.84 12.48
N ASP A 72 -3.47 -20.42 12.95
CA ASP A 72 -2.54 -19.73 13.85
C ASP A 72 -1.79 -18.60 13.13
N CYS A 73 -1.44 -18.80 11.86
CA CYS A 73 -0.84 -17.80 10.98
C CYS A 73 -1.80 -16.63 10.76
N LEU A 74 -3.05 -16.90 10.37
CA LEU A 74 -4.06 -15.86 10.17
C LEU A 74 -4.35 -15.09 11.45
N SER A 75 -4.42 -15.79 12.59
CA SER A 75 -4.61 -15.16 13.91
C SER A 75 -3.45 -14.23 14.25
N LYS A 76 -2.19 -14.67 14.12
CA LYS A 76 -1.01 -13.82 14.31
C LYS A 76 -1.01 -12.63 13.35
N TYR A 77 -1.21 -12.87 12.06
CA TYR A 77 -1.30 -11.82 11.05
C TYR A 77 -2.35 -10.78 11.44
N SER A 78 -3.56 -11.19 11.81
CA SER A 78 -4.63 -10.27 12.21
C SER A 78 -4.26 -9.45 13.45
N ASN A 79 -3.58 -10.05 14.44
CA ASN A 79 -3.19 -9.38 15.67
C ASN A 79 -2.07 -8.35 15.46
N TYR A 80 -1.15 -8.61 14.52
CA TYR A 80 0.01 -7.74 14.27
C TYR A 80 -0.16 -6.79 13.10
N LYS A 81 -1.17 -6.97 12.25
CA LYS A 81 -1.41 -6.18 11.04
C LYS A 81 -1.29 -4.68 11.28
N GLU A 82 -2.16 -4.10 12.11
CA GLU A 82 -2.20 -2.64 12.31
C GLU A 82 -0.91 -2.10 12.93
N ILE A 83 -0.31 -2.86 13.86
CA ILE A 83 0.95 -2.51 14.53
C ILE A 83 2.08 -2.48 13.50
N CYS A 84 2.16 -3.50 12.65
CA CYS A 84 3.19 -3.62 11.63
C CYS A 84 2.97 -2.62 10.49
N GLU A 85 1.73 -2.33 10.13
CA GLU A 85 1.42 -1.28 9.17
C GLU A 85 1.92 0.08 9.68
N GLY A 86 1.61 0.44 10.93
CA GLY A 86 2.10 1.67 11.54
C GLY A 86 3.62 1.73 11.65
N ARG A 87 4.29 0.62 11.99
CA ARG A 87 5.76 0.57 12.13
C ARG A 87 6.48 0.66 10.79
N ILE A 88 6.03 -0.10 9.79
CA ILE A 88 6.69 -0.19 8.48
C ILE A 88 6.33 1.02 7.61
N PHE A 89 5.06 1.43 7.60
CA PHE A 89 4.58 2.47 6.69
C PHE A 89 4.42 3.85 7.33
N GLY A 90 4.54 3.97 8.66
CA GLY A 90 4.38 5.26 9.36
C GLY A 90 5.39 6.33 8.95
N ARG A 91 6.55 5.93 8.42
CA ARG A 91 7.58 6.85 7.87
C ARG A 91 8.01 6.48 6.45
N ALA A 92 7.25 5.60 5.79
CA ALA A 92 7.54 5.21 4.42
C ALA A 92 7.19 6.34 3.43
N PRO A 93 7.85 6.39 2.26
CA PRO A 93 7.50 7.35 1.22
C PRO A 93 6.06 7.09 0.72
N GLU A 94 5.39 8.15 0.25
CA GLU A 94 4.04 8.03 -0.34
C GLU A 94 4.03 7.27 -1.67
N THR A 95 5.19 7.17 -2.34
CA THR A 95 5.35 6.50 -3.64
C THR A 95 6.63 5.67 -3.69
N TYR A 96 6.57 4.53 -4.35
CA TYR A 96 7.67 3.62 -4.60
C TYR A 96 7.91 3.55 -6.11
N THR A 97 9.17 3.72 -6.52
CA THR A 97 9.56 3.71 -7.94
C THR A 97 10.45 2.53 -8.30
N ARG A 98 10.96 1.79 -7.30
CA ARG A 98 11.87 0.66 -7.48
C ARG A 98 11.23 -0.59 -6.92
N LYS A 99 11.35 -1.68 -7.68
CA LYS A 99 10.84 -3.00 -7.31
C LYS A 99 11.51 -3.51 -6.04
N GLU A 100 12.79 -3.23 -5.88
CA GLU A 100 13.60 -3.66 -4.74
C GLU A 100 13.08 -3.05 -3.43
N ASP A 101 12.63 -1.79 -3.47
CA ASP A 101 12.06 -1.12 -2.30
C ASP A 101 10.72 -1.75 -1.90
N VAL A 102 9.89 -2.13 -2.88
CA VAL A 102 8.62 -2.84 -2.64
C VAL A 102 8.87 -4.23 -2.03
N VAL A 103 9.81 -4.98 -2.61
CA VAL A 103 10.17 -6.33 -2.13
C VAL A 103 10.78 -6.28 -0.73
N SER A 104 11.69 -5.33 -0.47
CA SER A 104 12.29 -5.13 0.85
C SER A 104 11.23 -4.78 1.88
N THR A 105 10.31 -3.87 1.56
CA THR A 105 9.19 -3.49 2.43
C THR A 105 8.26 -4.67 2.71
N ALA A 106 7.94 -5.47 1.68
CA ALA A 106 7.14 -6.68 1.84
C ALA A 106 7.81 -7.70 2.77
N SER A 107 9.12 -7.89 2.65
CA SER A 107 9.90 -8.76 3.53
C SER A 107 9.85 -8.29 4.98
N SER A 108 10.14 -7.01 5.22
CA SER A 108 10.08 -6.44 6.58
C SER A 108 8.68 -6.49 7.19
N TYR A 109 7.64 -6.29 6.37
CA TYR A 109 6.26 -6.44 6.82
C TYR A 109 5.95 -7.88 7.22
N ARG A 110 6.29 -8.86 6.38
CA ARG A 110 6.10 -10.29 6.66
C ARG A 110 6.79 -10.73 7.94
N GLU A 111 8.04 -10.33 8.13
CA GLU A 111 8.79 -10.60 9.36
C GLU A 111 8.11 -10.00 10.58
N CYS A 112 7.61 -8.77 10.46
CA CYS A 112 6.90 -8.09 11.55
C CYS A 112 5.61 -8.83 11.94
N VAL A 113 4.82 -9.29 10.97
CA VAL A 113 3.58 -10.04 11.24
C VAL A 113 3.82 -11.52 11.58
N GLY A 114 5.08 -11.96 11.58
CA GLY A 114 5.48 -13.31 11.98
C GLY A 114 5.32 -14.39 10.91
N ILE A 115 5.32 -14.00 9.63
CA ILE A 115 5.25 -14.91 8.47
C ILE A 115 6.65 -15.07 7.89
N ARG A 116 7.18 -16.30 7.86
CA ARG A 116 8.49 -16.64 7.28
C ARG A 116 8.34 -17.47 6.03
#